data_AF-A0A7J4PXF9-F1
#
_entry.id   AF-A0A7J4PXF9-F1
#
_cell.length_a   1.000
_cell.length_b   1.000
_cell.length_c   1.000
_cell.angle_alpha   90.00
_cell.angle_beta   90.00
_cell.angle_gamma   90.00
#
_symmetry.space_group_name_H-M   'P 1'
#
loop_
_entity.id
_entity.type
_entity.pdbx_description
1 polymer ?
#
loop_
_entity_poly.entity_id
_entity_poly.type
_entity_poly.pdbx_seq_one_letter_code
_entity_poly.pdbx_strand_id
1 'polypeptide(L)'
;MDSFCPKCRVIIMPKEEADGVFLECKNCGFRKPFDGWTEHDCSVCSHKKAIVILHEMVRGDEGTTTMYRCLNCGTVDKEGWIGR
;
A
#
# COMPACT_ATOMS: atom_id res chain seq x y z
N MET A 1 -1.39 -5.54 -13.49
CA MET A 1 -2.10 -4.27 -13.77
C MET A 1 -3.55 -4.50 -13.40
N ASP A 2 -3.92 -4.32 -12.14
CA ASP A 2 -5.24 -4.79 -11.64
C ASP A 2 -5.80 -3.89 -10.52
N SER A 3 -5.50 -2.59 -10.60
CA SER A 3 -5.81 -1.58 -9.58
C SER A 3 -7.18 -0.91 -9.74
N PHE A 4 -8.05 -1.43 -10.61
CA PHE A 4 -9.35 -0.84 -10.94
C PHE A 4 -10.51 -1.82 -10.74
N CYS A 5 -11.67 -1.27 -10.33
CA CYS A 5 -12.90 -2.02 -10.20
C CYS A 5 -13.47 -2.37 -11.59
N PRO A 6 -13.82 -3.64 -11.88
CA PRO A 6 -14.37 -4.02 -13.19
C PRO A 6 -15.77 -3.44 -13.45
N LYS A 7 -16.53 -3.12 -12.39
CA LYS A 7 -17.89 -2.55 -12.49
C LYS A 7 -17.89 -1.03 -12.62
N CYS A 8 -17.13 -0.36 -11.76
CA CYS A 8 -17.18 1.10 -11.63
C CYS A 8 -15.99 1.83 -12.25
N ARG A 9 -14.93 1.10 -12.64
CA ARG A 9 -13.68 1.63 -13.19
C ARG A 9 -12.96 2.65 -12.29
N VAL A 10 -13.33 2.72 -11.02
CA VAL A 10 -12.63 3.49 -9.98
C VAL A 10 -11.46 2.68 -9.42
N ILE A 11 -10.50 3.39 -8.82
CA ILE A 11 -9.38 2.76 -8.11
C ILE A 11 -9.93 2.00 -6.90
N ILE A 12 -9.49 0.75 -6.75
CA ILE A 12 -9.79 -0.08 -5.58
C ILE A 12 -8.62 -0.05 -4.62
N MET A 13 -8.92 -0.01 -3.33
CA MET A 13 -7.91 0.16 -2.28
C MET A 13 -7.77 -1.13 -1.49
N PRO A 14 -6.54 -1.52 -1.10
CA PRO A 14 -6.36 -2.66 -0.24
C PRO A 14 -6.77 -2.30 1.18
N LYS A 15 -7.42 -3.25 1.84
CA LYS A 15 -7.88 -3.18 3.21
C LYS A 15 -7.55 -4.50 3.88
N GLU A 16 -7.02 -4.42 5.09
CA GLU A 16 -6.82 -5.58 5.95
C GLU A 16 -8.09 -5.85 6.75
N GLU A 17 -8.50 -7.13 6.78
CA GLU A 17 -9.58 -7.66 7.61
C GLU A 17 -9.08 -8.94 8.30
N ALA A 18 -9.86 -9.50 9.23
CA ALA A 18 -9.48 -10.71 9.97
C ALA A 18 -9.19 -11.94 9.06
N ASP A 19 -9.81 -11.99 7.88
CA ASP A 19 -9.69 -13.09 6.91
C ASP A 19 -8.50 -12.91 5.94
N GLY A 20 -7.84 -11.74 5.96
CA GLY A 20 -6.73 -11.42 5.05
C GLY A 20 -6.80 -10.01 4.47
N VAL A 21 -6.01 -9.75 3.43
CA VAL A 21 -6.00 -8.45 2.73
C VAL A 21 -6.83 -8.55 1.45
N PHE A 22 -7.73 -7.58 1.25
CA PHE A 22 -8.64 -7.53 0.11
C PHE A 22 -8.56 -6.18 -0.59
N LEU A 23 -8.68 -6.16 -1.92
CA LEU A 23 -8.94 -4.93 -2.65
C LEU A 23 -10.45 -4.68 -2.68
N GLU A 24 -10.89 -3.55 -2.13
CA GLU A 24 -12.30 -3.17 -2.04
C GLU A 24 -12.59 -1.92 -2.89
N CYS A 25 -13.70 -1.98 -3.64
CA CYS A 25 -14.29 -0.83 -4.31
C CYS A 25 -15.28 -0.12 -3.39
N LYS A 26 -14.94 1.09 -2.97
CA LYS A 26 -15.83 1.93 -2.13
C LYS A 26 -17.13 2.36 -2.82
N ASN A 27 -17.21 2.28 -4.15
CA ASN A 27 -18.40 2.70 -4.90
C ASN A 27 -19.47 1.60 -5.02
N CYS A 28 -19.08 0.32 -5.08
CA CYS A 28 -20.02 -0.78 -5.32
C CYS A 28 -19.82 -2.02 -4.44
N GLY A 29 -18.84 -2.00 -3.52
CA GLY A 29 -18.55 -3.11 -2.62
C GLY A 29 -17.87 -4.32 -3.28
N PHE A 30 -17.45 -4.22 -4.55
CA PHE A 30 -16.67 -5.28 -5.18
C PHE A 30 -15.38 -5.53 -4.39
N ARG A 31 -15.14 -6.78 -4.00
CA ARG A 31 -13.93 -7.21 -3.29
C ARG A 31 -13.25 -8.38 -3.98
N LYS A 32 -11.93 -8.42 -3.91
CA LYS A 32 -11.12 -9.58 -4.32
C LYS A 32 -9.92 -9.77 -3.37
N PRO A 33 -9.45 -11.00 -3.15
CA PRO A 33 -8.25 -11.25 -2.35
C PRO A 33 -7.04 -10.53 -2.97
N PHE A 34 -6.13 -10.08 -2.12
CA PHE A 34 -4.94 -9.32 -2.51
C PHE A 34 -3.71 -9.77 -1.74
N ASP A 35 -2.74 -10.32 -2.45
CA ASP A 35 -1.50 -10.84 -1.87
C ASP A 35 -0.31 -9.88 -2.02
N GLY A 36 -0.49 -8.75 -2.71
CA GLY A 36 0.59 -7.78 -3.00
C GLY A 36 0.94 -6.84 -1.84
N TRP A 37 0.91 -7.34 -0.61
CA TRP A 37 1.32 -6.60 0.59
C TRP A 37 2.76 -6.96 0.98
N THR A 38 3.39 -6.11 1.77
CA THR A 38 4.76 -6.28 2.27
C THR A 38 4.85 -5.92 3.75
N GLU A 39 5.94 -6.31 4.40
CA GLU A 39 6.20 -5.99 5.80
C GLU A 39 6.94 -4.65 5.91
N HIS A 40 6.33 -3.69 6.62
CA HIS A 40 6.92 -2.40 6.95
C HIS A 40 6.35 -1.90 8.28
N ASP A 41 7.21 -1.42 9.18
CA ASP A 41 6.79 -0.93 10.49
C ASP A 41 6.25 0.51 10.37
N CYS A 42 4.95 0.68 10.61
CA CYS A 42 4.30 1.98 10.50
C CYS A 42 4.73 2.93 11.62
N SER A 43 5.20 4.13 11.26
CA SER A 43 5.66 5.16 12.21
C SER A 43 4.55 5.72 13.12
N VAL A 44 3.27 5.47 12.82
CA VAL A 44 2.13 6.04 13.55
C VAL A 44 1.44 5.01 14.45
N CYS A 45 1.21 3.79 13.96
CA CYS A 45 0.43 2.79 14.68
C CYS A 45 1.16 1.46 14.95
N SER A 46 2.44 1.36 14.58
CA SER A 46 3.27 0.15 14.73
C SER A 46 2.70 -1.11 14.06
N HIS A 47 1.79 -0.93 13.09
CA HIS A 47 1.30 -2.01 12.25
C HIS A 47 2.37 -2.44 11.25
N LYS A 48 2.47 -3.74 10.97
CA LYS A 48 3.55 -4.30 10.16
C LYS A 48 3.22 -4.52 8.69
N LYS A 49 1.95 -4.45 8.30
CA LYS A 49 1.57 -4.71 6.89
C LYS A 49 1.34 -3.40 6.14
N ALA A 50 1.98 -3.28 4.99
CA ALA A 50 1.90 -2.13 4.11
C ALA A 50 1.83 -2.56 2.64
N ILE A 51 1.53 -1.61 1.77
CA ILE A 51 1.67 -1.77 0.31
C ILE A 51 2.69 -0.77 -0.22
N VAL A 52 3.49 -1.18 -1.20
CA VAL A 52 4.40 -0.27 -1.89
C VAL A 52 3.59 0.56 -2.88
N ILE A 53 3.51 1.87 -2.67
CA ILE A 53 2.81 2.79 -3.58
C ILE A 53 3.74 3.44 -4.59
N LEU A 54 5.03 3.48 -4.29
CA LEU A 54 6.06 4.07 -5.13
C LEU A 54 7.37 3.33 -4.92
N HIS A 55 8.02 2.97 -6.02
CA HIS A 55 9.36 2.38 -6.02
C HIS A 55 10.11 2.96 -7.22
N GLU A 56 10.79 4.08 -6.98
CA GLU A 56 11.50 4.82 -8.02
C GLU A 56 13.00 4.64 -7.88
N MET A 57 13.64 4.22 -8.97
CA MET A 57 15.09 4.21 -9.10
C MET A 57 15.53 5.55 -9.68
N VAL A 58 16.24 6.37 -8.90
CA VAL A 58 16.90 7.57 -9.41
C VAL A 58 18.19 7.13 -10.13
N ARG A 59 18.52 7.73 -11.28
CA ARG A 59 19.76 7.41 -11.99
C ARG A 59 20.94 8.09 -11.30
N GLY A 60 21.98 7.35 -10.92
CA GLY A 60 23.20 7.90 -10.32
C GLY A 60 23.54 7.28 -8.96
N ASP A 61 24.27 8.02 -8.12
CA ASP A 61 24.67 7.66 -6.74
C ASP A 61 23.51 7.82 -5.72
N GLU A 62 22.30 8.15 -6.20
CA GLU A 62 21.12 8.41 -5.38
C GLU A 62 20.27 7.14 -5.28
N GLY A 63 20.15 6.58 -4.06
CA GLY A 63 19.44 5.33 -3.80
C GLY A 63 17.96 5.33 -4.19
N THR A 64 17.39 4.14 -4.29
CA THR A 64 15.98 3.90 -4.61
C THR A 64 15.06 4.51 -3.54
N THR A 65 14.07 5.32 -3.96
CA THR A 65 13.01 5.80 -3.06
C THR A 65 11.85 4.82 -3.08
N THR A 66 11.60 4.16 -1.95
CA THR A 66 10.41 3.32 -1.77
C THR A 66 9.44 4.00 -0.78
N MET A 67 8.15 4.05 -1.13
CA MET A 67 7.10 4.53 -0.22
C MET A 67 6.12 3.40 0.11
N TYR A 68 5.89 3.22 1.41
CA TYR A 68 5.03 2.22 1.99
C TYR A 68 3.78 2.88 2.54
N ARG A 69 2.60 2.34 2.21
CA ARG A 69 1.35 2.79 2.79
C ARG A 69 0.79 1.73 3.73
N CYS A 70 0.64 2.08 5.00
CA CYS A 70 0.11 1.21 6.04
C CYS A 70 -1.32 0.73 5.73
N LEU A 71 -1.59 -0.57 5.86
CA LEU A 71 -2.91 -1.15 5.61
C LEU A 71 -3.93 -0.87 6.74
N ASN A 72 -3.47 -0.50 7.93
CA ASN A 72 -4.31 -0.22 9.09
C ASN A 72 -4.72 1.26 9.16
N CYS A 73 -3.75 2.18 9.25
CA CYS A 73 -4.03 3.62 9.42
C CYS A 73 -3.95 4.44 8.13
N GLY A 74 -3.36 3.90 7.06
CA GLY A 74 -3.21 4.61 5.78
C GLY A 74 -2.06 5.63 5.71
N THR A 75 -1.27 5.80 6.78
CA THR A 75 -0.02 6.60 6.77
C THR A 75 0.92 6.11 5.67
N VAL A 76 1.66 7.05 5.06
CA VAL A 76 2.68 6.77 4.06
C VAL A 76 4.05 7.03 4.67
N ASP A 77 4.85 5.98 4.77
CA ASP A 77 6.23 6.00 5.22
C ASP A 77 7.17 5.95 4.00
N LYS A 78 8.29 6.69 4.03
CA LYS A 78 9.29 6.72 2.95
C LYS A 78 10.60 6.08 3.43
N GLU A 79 11.06 5.06 2.73
CA GLU A 79 12.42 4.54 2.92
C GLU A 79 13.45 5.58 2.48
N GLY A 80 14.47 5.79 3.32
CA GLY A 80 15.49 6.84 3.14
C GLY A 80 15.23 8.14 3.92
N TRP A 81 14.10 8.28 4.62
CA TRP A 81 13.93 9.32 5.64
C TRP A 81 14.19 8.74 7.03
N ILE A 82 15.47 8.52 7.36
CA ILE A 82 15.86 8.53 8.78
C ILE A 82 15.92 10.00 9.18
N GLY A 83 14.85 10.51 9.79
CA GLY A 83 14.92 11.75 10.53
C GLY A 83 15.85 11.53 11.73
N ARG A 84 17.15 11.70 11.52
CA ARG A 84 18.15 11.80 12.58
C ARG A 84 19.25 12.77 12.18
#